data_AF-A0A8T7BNE9-F1
#
_entry.id   AF-A0A8T7BNE9-F1
#
_cell.length_a   1.000
_cell.length_b   1.000
_cell.length_c   1.000
_cell.angle_alpha   90.00
_cell.angle_beta   90.00
_cell.angle_gamma   90.00
#
_symmetry.space_group_name_H-M   'P 1'
#
loop_
_entity.id
_entity.type
_entity.pdbx_description
1 polymer ?
#
loop_
_entity_poly.entity_id
_entity_poly.type
_entity_poly.pdbx_seq_one_letter_code
_entity_poly.pdbx_strand_id
1 'polypeptide(L)'
;ILVEQVLESEPEVFLYLPASGELLKHLSLWNDNEGLFGMDFSLSQISNIFNNPFQYVRMSDRKLGDINYFVIDVYKNGDNLNNSLPIMTHQIRQDGMFITRTNFYNQKGKVYKQLSMHDLNKNSADKLNAAMYYMMDRNKLHSTLIKVNKRVVSNSIVSNEVFTTNWMLENKPPLDLNPTEEEQLESELIDASINVFDESIVIRGYR
;
A
#
# COMPACT_ATOMS: atom_id res chain seq x y z
N ILE A 1 -3.49 -21.50 -8.68
CA ILE A 1 -2.25 -21.16 -9.41
C ILE A 1 -1.32 -20.51 -8.39
N LEU A 2 -0.34 -21.27 -7.90
CA LEU A 2 0.75 -20.74 -7.09
C LEU A 2 1.74 -20.11 -8.07
N VAL A 3 1.98 -18.81 -7.94
CA VAL A 3 3.11 -18.16 -8.59
C VAL A 3 4.21 -18.12 -7.55
N GLU A 4 5.12 -19.09 -7.63
CA GLU A 4 6.35 -19.11 -6.86
C GLU A 4 7.31 -18.14 -7.56
N GLN A 5 7.39 -16.90 -7.09
CA GLN A 5 8.51 -16.04 -7.43
C GLN A 5 9.66 -16.38 -6.49
N VAL A 6 10.46 -17.37 -6.89
CA VAL A 6 11.79 -17.57 -6.32
C VAL A 6 12.68 -16.47 -6.89
N LEU A 7 12.81 -15.36 -6.17
CA LEU A 7 13.95 -14.46 -6.36
C LEU A 7 15.11 -15.07 -5.57
N GLU A 8 16.17 -15.52 -6.26
CA GLU A 8 17.38 -16.11 -5.66
C GLU A 8 18.18 -15.10 -4.80
N SER A 9 17.84 -13.81 -4.85
CA SER A 9 18.42 -12.75 -4.05
C SER A 9 17.33 -11.83 -3.52
N GLU A 10 17.54 -11.24 -2.34
CA GLU A 10 16.65 -10.20 -1.83
C GLU A 10 16.56 -9.04 -2.83
N PRO A 11 15.36 -8.54 -3.14
CA PRO A 11 15.20 -7.44 -4.08
C PRO A 11 15.79 -6.14 -3.52
N GLU A 12 16.65 -5.51 -4.31
CA GLU A 12 17.25 -4.22 -3.98
C GLU A 12 16.27 -3.09 -4.25
N VAL A 13 16.17 -2.14 -3.32
CA VAL A 13 15.35 -0.94 -3.47
C VAL A 13 16.22 0.29 -3.30
N PHE A 14 16.17 1.18 -4.29
CA PHE A 14 16.88 2.44 -4.29
C PHE A 14 15.89 3.60 -4.21
N LEU A 15 16.24 4.59 -3.39
CA LEU A 15 15.51 5.84 -3.28
C LEU A 15 16.35 6.98 -3.85
N TYR A 16 15.79 7.65 -4.84
CA TYR A 16 16.27 8.93 -5.33
C TYR A 16 15.67 10.06 -4.50
N LEU A 17 16.52 10.88 -3.88
CA LEU A 17 16.13 12.12 -3.22
C LEU A 17 16.72 13.29 -4.01
N PRO A 18 15.89 14.11 -4.69
CA PRO A 18 16.41 15.18 -5.56
C PRO A 18 17.34 16.15 -4.83
N ALA A 19 17.06 16.46 -3.56
CA ALA A 19 17.91 17.30 -2.72
C ALA A 19 19.30 16.73 -2.41
N SER A 20 19.51 15.42 -2.63
CA SER A 20 20.80 14.73 -2.42
C SER A 20 21.63 14.63 -3.71
N GLY A 21 21.23 15.31 -4.79
CA GLY A 21 21.96 15.30 -6.06
C GLY A 21 21.86 13.95 -6.77
N GLU A 22 22.98 13.28 -7.00
CA GLU A 22 23.05 11.97 -7.70
C GLU A 22 23.16 10.78 -6.74
N LEU A 23 23.12 11.03 -5.44
CA LEU A 23 23.23 9.99 -4.44
C LEU A 23 21.92 9.20 -4.35
N LEU A 24 21.96 7.93 -4.76
CA LEU A 24 20.89 6.96 -4.49
C LEU A 24 21.07 6.36 -3.11
N LYS A 25 20.02 6.41 -2.30
CA LYS A 25 19.99 5.75 -0.99
C LYS A 25 19.50 4.33 -1.18
N HIS A 26 20.35 3.35 -0.89
CA HIS A 26 19.92 1.96 -0.78
C HIS A 26 19.03 1.81 0.45
N LEU A 27 17.79 1.38 0.25
CA LEU A 27 16.86 1.07 1.32
C LEU A 27 17.03 -0.40 1.70
N SER A 28 18.00 -0.68 2.56
CA SER A 28 18.09 -2.01 3.19
C SER A 28 16.83 -2.27 4.00
N LEU A 29 16.11 -3.35 3.67
CA LEU A 29 15.00 -3.94 4.44
C LEU A 29 14.30 -2.93 5.36
N TRP A 30 13.66 -1.91 4.75
CA TRP A 30 12.88 -0.93 5.49
C TRP A 30 11.93 -1.67 6.42
N ASN A 31 11.88 -1.28 7.70
CA ASN A 31 11.03 -1.93 8.68
C ASN A 31 9.57 -1.85 8.19
N ASP A 32 8.97 -2.98 7.83
CA ASP A 32 7.59 -3.05 7.31
C ASP A 32 6.52 -2.49 8.26
N ASN A 33 6.90 -2.20 9.50
CA ASN A 33 6.04 -1.53 10.47
C ASN A 33 5.97 -0.01 10.28
N GLU A 34 6.86 0.58 9.50
CA GLU A 34 6.95 2.02 9.28
C GLU A 34 6.28 2.46 7.98
N GLY A 35 5.72 3.67 8.04
CA GLY A 35 5.09 4.33 6.90
C GLY A 35 6.12 4.94 5.97
N LEU A 36 5.88 4.84 4.65
CA LEU A 36 6.75 5.41 3.63
C LEU A 36 6.37 6.88 3.37
N PHE A 37 7.33 7.81 3.43
CA PHE A 37 7.12 9.24 3.15
C PHE A 37 5.92 9.88 3.87
N GLY A 38 5.70 9.54 5.14
CA GLY A 38 4.56 10.04 5.92
C GLY A 38 3.23 9.35 5.62
N MET A 39 3.18 8.45 4.64
CA MET A 39 2.01 7.61 4.36
C MET A 39 1.87 6.48 5.38
N ASP A 40 0.67 5.92 5.50
CA ASP A 40 0.42 4.76 6.36
C ASP A 40 0.82 3.42 5.72
N PHE A 41 1.13 3.44 4.43
CA PHE A 41 1.60 2.30 3.66
C PHE A 41 3.09 2.05 3.91
N SER A 42 3.47 0.78 4.11
CA SER A 42 4.87 0.37 4.11
C SER A 42 5.41 0.25 2.68
N LEU A 43 6.74 0.20 2.55
CA LEU A 43 7.39 -0.03 1.27
C LEU A 43 6.95 -1.35 0.64
N SER A 44 6.95 -2.45 1.40
CA SER A 44 6.48 -3.78 0.93
C SER A 44 5.04 -3.76 0.42
N GLN A 45 4.16 -2.95 1.02
CA GLN A 45 2.77 -2.84 0.60
C GLN A 45 2.61 -2.10 -0.72
N ILE A 46 3.50 -1.15 -1.02
CA ILE A 46 3.49 -0.40 -2.27
C ILE A 46 4.20 -1.19 -3.38
N SER A 47 5.35 -1.77 -3.09
CA SER A 47 6.16 -2.50 -4.06
C SER A 47 5.71 -3.95 -4.28
N ASN A 48 4.83 -4.47 -3.39
CA ASN A 48 4.44 -5.88 -3.34
C ASN A 48 5.64 -6.82 -3.16
N ILE A 49 6.69 -6.34 -2.51
CA ILE A 49 7.90 -7.08 -2.20
C ILE A 49 7.83 -7.52 -0.74
N PHE A 50 7.83 -8.83 -0.50
CA PHE A 50 7.84 -9.39 0.85
C PHE A 50 9.05 -10.31 1.03
N ASN A 51 9.84 -10.06 2.06
CA ASN A 51 11.10 -10.78 2.30
C ASN A 51 10.90 -12.14 3.01
N ASN A 52 9.66 -12.54 3.30
CA ASN A 52 9.38 -13.79 3.99
C ASN A 52 8.05 -14.38 3.50
N PRO A 53 8.01 -15.65 3.06
CA PRO A 53 6.75 -16.29 2.71
C PRO A 53 5.84 -16.36 3.95
N PHE A 54 4.56 -16.02 3.81
CA PHE A 54 3.60 -16.16 4.91
C PHE A 54 2.92 -17.54 4.89
N GLN A 55 2.34 -17.92 6.02
CA GLN A 55 1.42 -19.07 6.09
C GLN A 55 -0.02 -18.57 6.05
N TYR A 56 -0.84 -19.16 5.17
CA TYR A 56 -2.22 -18.73 4.92
C TYR A 56 -3.20 -19.80 5.37
N VAL A 57 -4.20 -19.41 6.16
CA VAL A 57 -5.25 -20.30 6.66
C VAL A 57 -6.60 -19.75 6.23
N ARG A 58 -7.38 -20.57 5.52
CA ARG A 58 -8.74 -20.19 5.14
C ARG A 58 -9.69 -20.38 6.32
N MET A 59 -10.41 -19.31 6.65
CA MET A 59 -11.46 -19.28 7.66
C MET A 59 -12.83 -19.51 7.03
N SER A 60 -13.87 -19.49 7.85
CA SER A 60 -15.25 -19.51 7.34
C SER A 60 -15.50 -18.32 6.43
N ASP A 61 -16.09 -18.60 5.28
CA ASP A 61 -16.47 -17.58 4.31
C ASP A 61 -17.45 -16.58 4.92
N ARG A 62 -17.42 -15.35 4.41
CA ARG A 62 -18.30 -14.26 4.87
C ARG A 62 -19.13 -13.73 3.72
N LYS A 63 -20.39 -13.44 3.99
CA LYS A 63 -21.28 -12.70 3.08
C LYS A 63 -21.49 -11.28 3.58
N LEU A 64 -21.35 -10.29 2.70
CA LEU A 64 -21.63 -8.88 2.97
C LEU A 64 -22.48 -8.33 1.82
N GLY A 65 -23.75 -8.03 2.10
CA GLY A 65 -24.73 -7.77 1.05
C GLY A 65 -24.86 -8.99 0.13
N ASP A 66 -24.74 -8.78 -1.18
CA ASP A 66 -24.81 -9.83 -2.20
C ASP A 66 -23.45 -10.41 -2.58
N ILE A 67 -22.37 -9.96 -1.93
CA ILE A 67 -21.00 -10.37 -2.26
C ILE A 67 -20.52 -11.40 -1.24
N ASN A 68 -20.02 -12.54 -1.76
CA ASN A 68 -19.35 -13.56 -0.97
C ASN A 68 -17.84 -13.32 -0.92
N TYR A 69 -17.25 -13.61 0.24
CA TYR A 69 -15.84 -13.42 0.52
C TYR A 69 -15.21 -14.69 1.08
N PHE A 70 -14.04 -15.04 0.56
CA PHE A 70 -13.10 -15.85 1.34
C PHE A 70 -12.48 -14.97 2.42
N VAL A 71 -12.34 -15.52 3.62
CA VAL A 71 -11.61 -14.89 4.72
C VAL A 71 -10.35 -15.70 4.93
N ILE A 72 -9.19 -15.07 4.76
CA ILE A 72 -7.88 -15.74 4.87
C ILE A 72 -7.10 -15.07 5.99
N ASP A 73 -6.78 -15.82 7.04
CA ASP A 73 -5.88 -15.42 8.09
C ASP A 73 -4.44 -15.72 7.67
N VAL A 74 -3.53 -14.84 8.08
CA VAL A 74 -2.13 -14.91 7.67
C VAL A 74 -1.21 -14.84 8.88
N TYR A 75 -0.21 -15.71 8.90
CA TYR A 75 0.74 -15.93 9.98
C TYR A 75 2.17 -15.80 9.47
N LYS A 76 3.12 -15.54 10.36
CA LYS A 76 4.54 -15.56 9.98
C LYS A 76 4.96 -16.99 9.67
N ASN A 77 5.94 -17.16 8.79
CA ASN A 77 6.48 -18.49 8.55
C ASN A 77 7.07 -19.08 9.83
N GLY A 78 6.81 -20.36 10.08
CA GLY A 78 7.31 -21.08 11.26
C GLY A 78 6.50 -20.82 12.53
N ASP A 79 5.47 -19.97 12.49
CA ASP A 79 4.55 -19.81 13.62
C ASP A 79 3.82 -21.13 13.91
N ASN A 80 3.66 -21.46 15.18
CA ASN A 80 2.77 -22.54 15.59
C ASN A 80 1.32 -22.05 15.56
N LEU A 81 0.59 -22.41 14.52
CA LEU A 81 -0.79 -21.97 14.27
C LEU A 81 -1.76 -22.21 15.45
N ASN A 82 -1.49 -23.17 16.33
CA ASN A 82 -2.35 -23.44 17.50
C ASN A 82 -2.22 -22.38 18.61
N ASN A 83 -1.09 -21.68 18.66
CA ASN A 83 -0.77 -20.74 19.75
C ASN A 83 -0.46 -19.32 19.24
N SER A 84 -0.32 -19.14 17.93
CA SER A 84 -0.08 -17.84 17.32
C SER A 84 -1.38 -17.15 16.92
N LEU A 85 -1.39 -15.82 17.02
CA LEU A 85 -2.45 -14.99 16.47
C LEU A 85 -2.09 -14.60 15.02
N PRO A 86 -3.09 -14.45 14.14
CA PRO A 86 -2.83 -13.96 12.79
C PRO A 86 -2.26 -12.54 12.84
N ILE A 87 -1.29 -12.25 11.98
CA ILE A 87 -0.73 -10.91 11.80
C ILE A 87 -1.58 -10.06 10.86
N MET A 88 -2.33 -10.70 9.97
CA MET A 88 -3.30 -10.04 9.10
C MET A 88 -4.43 -10.98 8.69
N THR A 89 -5.55 -10.40 8.27
CA THR A 89 -6.69 -11.12 7.68
C THR A 89 -7.09 -10.42 6.39
N HIS A 90 -7.14 -11.18 5.29
CA HIS A 90 -7.63 -10.73 4.00
C HIS A 90 -9.10 -11.11 3.80
N GLN A 91 -9.88 -10.17 3.26
CA GLN A 91 -11.20 -10.43 2.70
C GLN A 91 -11.08 -10.41 1.18
N ILE A 92 -11.35 -11.56 0.56
CA ILE A 92 -11.15 -11.78 -0.88
C ILE A 92 -12.50 -12.04 -1.52
N ARG A 93 -12.89 -11.20 -2.48
CA ARG A 93 -14.11 -11.41 -3.27
C ARG A 93 -14.04 -12.74 -4.02
N GLN A 94 -15.08 -13.57 -3.89
CA GLN A 94 -15.12 -14.89 -4.54
C GLN A 94 -15.32 -14.79 -6.06
N ASP A 95 -15.95 -13.74 -6.56
CA ASP A 95 -16.31 -13.56 -7.97
C ASP A 95 -15.16 -13.07 -8.86
N GLY A 96 -14.06 -12.60 -8.27
CA GLY A 96 -12.89 -12.13 -9.02
C GLY A 96 -11.55 -12.32 -8.32
N MET A 97 -11.53 -13.09 -7.23
CA MET A 97 -10.32 -13.40 -6.44
C MET A 97 -9.52 -12.15 -6.06
N PHE A 98 -10.21 -11.07 -5.66
CA PHE A 98 -9.59 -9.77 -5.38
C PHE A 98 -9.70 -9.43 -3.89
N ILE A 99 -8.57 -9.09 -3.26
CA ILE A 99 -8.54 -8.64 -1.87
C ILE A 99 -9.17 -7.24 -1.80
N THR A 100 -10.27 -7.09 -1.06
CA THR A 100 -10.92 -5.78 -0.88
C THR A 100 -10.64 -5.14 0.45
N ARG A 101 -10.22 -5.94 1.44
CA ARG A 101 -9.86 -5.45 2.77
C ARG A 101 -8.78 -6.32 3.38
N THR A 102 -7.82 -5.67 4.03
CA THR A 102 -6.84 -6.32 4.90
C THR A 102 -6.87 -5.65 6.26
N ASN A 103 -7.08 -6.43 7.31
CA ASN A 103 -6.87 -5.98 8.68
C ASN A 103 -5.49 -6.42 9.14
N PHE A 104 -4.74 -5.52 9.77
CA PHE A 104 -3.44 -5.83 10.38
C PHE A 104 -3.59 -5.84 11.90
N TYR A 105 -3.04 -6.87 12.53
CA TYR A 105 -3.20 -7.12 13.96
C TYR A 105 -1.90 -6.89 14.72
N ASN A 106 -2.02 -6.30 15.91
CA ASN A 106 -0.90 -6.23 16.85
C ASN A 106 -0.75 -7.58 17.58
N GLN A 107 0.29 -7.68 18.42
CA GLN A 107 0.58 -8.89 19.21
C GLN A 107 -0.56 -9.30 20.16
N LYS A 108 -1.53 -8.42 20.43
CA LYS A 108 -2.70 -8.70 21.27
C LYS A 108 -3.95 -9.06 20.45
N GLY A 109 -3.81 -9.26 19.13
CA GLY A 109 -4.92 -9.57 18.23
C GLY A 109 -5.88 -8.40 17.97
N LYS A 110 -5.48 -7.16 18.27
CA LYS A 110 -6.30 -5.98 17.95
C LYS A 110 -5.89 -5.40 16.61
N VAL A 111 -6.89 -5.05 15.80
CA VAL A 111 -6.67 -4.34 14.53
C VAL A 111 -6.08 -2.97 14.80
N TYR A 112 -4.89 -2.70 14.28
CA TYR A 112 -4.23 -1.40 14.39
C TYR A 112 -4.15 -0.65 13.06
N LYS A 113 -4.04 -1.37 11.93
CA LYS A 113 -4.16 -0.83 10.58
C LYS A 113 -5.26 -1.54 9.80
N GLN A 114 -5.89 -0.82 8.88
CA GLN A 114 -6.84 -1.41 7.93
C GLN A 114 -6.63 -0.82 6.54
N LEU A 115 -6.34 -1.70 5.58
CA LEU A 115 -6.38 -1.39 4.16
C LEU A 115 -7.76 -1.74 3.61
N SER A 116 -8.32 -0.87 2.80
CA SER A 116 -9.52 -1.12 2.01
C SER A 116 -9.32 -0.64 0.58
N MET A 117 -9.81 -1.43 -0.36
CA MET A 117 -9.71 -1.17 -1.79
C MET A 117 -11.11 -0.92 -2.36
N HIS A 118 -11.26 0.22 -3.05
CA HIS A 118 -12.53 0.73 -3.56
C HIS A 118 -12.45 1.00 -5.05
N ASP A 119 -13.59 1.38 -5.63
CA ASP A 119 -13.75 1.65 -7.07
C ASP A 119 -13.21 0.50 -7.93
N LEU A 120 -13.72 -0.70 -7.64
CA LEU A 120 -13.32 -1.92 -8.31
C LEU A 120 -13.87 -1.95 -9.73
N ASN A 121 -12.97 -2.03 -10.70
CA ASN A 121 -13.30 -2.09 -12.11
C ASN A 121 -12.56 -3.27 -12.76
N LYS A 122 -13.20 -3.93 -13.72
CA LYS A 122 -12.53 -4.94 -14.53
C LYS A 122 -11.64 -4.28 -15.57
N ASN A 123 -10.43 -4.79 -15.76
CA ASN A 123 -9.56 -4.38 -16.86
C ASN A 123 -9.91 -5.14 -18.15
N SER A 124 -9.16 -4.86 -19.23
CA SER A 124 -9.32 -5.52 -20.53
C SER A 124 -9.10 -7.04 -20.50
N ALA A 125 -8.50 -7.58 -19.44
CA ALA A 125 -8.30 -9.01 -19.21
C ALA A 125 -9.35 -9.61 -18.26
N ASP A 126 -10.47 -8.92 -18.02
CA ASP A 126 -11.57 -9.30 -17.10
C ASP A 126 -11.13 -9.46 -15.63
N LYS A 127 -9.97 -8.92 -15.25
CA LYS A 127 -9.47 -8.94 -13.85
C LYS A 127 -9.87 -7.69 -13.10
N LEU A 128 -10.33 -7.86 -11.86
CA LEU A 128 -10.63 -6.74 -10.97
C LEU A 128 -9.36 -5.95 -10.63
N ASN A 129 -9.48 -4.63 -10.62
CA ASN A 129 -8.49 -3.70 -10.10
C ASN A 129 -9.19 -2.61 -9.30
N ALA A 130 -8.53 -2.12 -8.26
CA ALA A 130 -9.01 -0.97 -7.50
C ALA A 130 -8.48 0.34 -8.12
N ALA A 131 -9.32 1.38 -8.13
CA ALA A 131 -8.90 2.74 -8.45
C ALA A 131 -8.65 3.57 -7.18
N MET A 132 -9.02 3.05 -6.00
CA MET A 132 -8.79 3.73 -4.73
C MET A 132 -8.28 2.74 -3.66
N TYR A 133 -7.24 3.14 -2.95
CA TYR A 133 -6.65 2.39 -1.83
C TYR A 133 -6.65 3.29 -0.60
N TYR A 134 -7.34 2.87 0.44
CA TYR A 134 -7.46 3.62 1.68
C TYR A 134 -6.84 2.82 2.82
N MET A 135 -5.81 3.37 3.44
CA MET A 135 -5.17 2.83 4.64
C MET A 135 -5.48 3.72 5.83
N MET A 136 -5.95 3.14 6.92
CA MET A 136 -6.12 3.82 8.20
C MET A 136 -5.18 3.21 9.24
N ASP A 137 -4.38 4.04 9.90
CA ASP A 137 -3.58 3.69 11.07
C ASP A 137 -4.23 4.26 12.34
N ARG A 138 -4.81 3.37 13.14
CA ARG A 138 -5.54 3.73 14.37
C ARG A 138 -4.60 4.14 15.49
N ASN A 139 -3.35 3.71 15.47
CA ASN A 139 -2.39 4.09 16.51
C ASN A 139 -1.93 5.54 16.28
N LYS A 140 -1.80 5.94 15.01
CA LYS A 140 -1.40 7.29 14.62
C LYS A 140 -2.56 8.26 14.45
N LEU A 141 -3.80 7.75 14.44
CA LEU A 141 -5.00 8.52 14.05
C LEU A 141 -4.83 9.19 12.68
N HIS A 142 -4.13 8.52 11.78
CA HIS A 142 -3.79 9.02 10.46
C HIS A 142 -4.35 8.08 9.39
N SER A 143 -4.63 8.64 8.21
CA SER A 143 -5.09 7.84 7.08
C SER A 143 -4.55 8.38 5.77
N THR A 144 -4.22 7.46 4.87
CA THR A 144 -3.71 7.74 3.53
C THR A 144 -4.67 7.19 2.50
N LEU A 145 -4.98 8.02 1.50
CA LEU A 145 -5.77 7.65 0.35
C LEU A 145 -4.92 7.76 -0.92
N ILE A 146 -4.79 6.66 -1.66
CA ILE A 146 -4.18 6.64 -2.99
C ILE A 146 -5.29 6.51 -4.02
N LYS A 147 -5.36 7.47 -4.95
CA LYS A 147 -6.32 7.45 -6.07
C LYS A 147 -5.57 7.27 -7.38
N VAL A 148 -5.99 6.28 -8.17
CA VAL A 148 -5.44 6.00 -9.49
C VAL A 148 -6.33 6.64 -10.54
N ASN A 149 -5.89 7.79 -11.07
CA ASN A 149 -6.62 8.50 -12.12
C ASN A 149 -6.52 7.82 -13.48
N LYS A 150 -5.38 7.18 -13.77
CA LYS A 150 -5.14 6.48 -15.03
C LYS A 150 -4.28 5.25 -14.79
N ARG A 151 -4.71 4.12 -15.33
CA ARG A 151 -3.95 2.86 -15.34
C ARG A 151 -3.81 2.41 -16.79
N VAL A 152 -2.57 2.22 -17.23
CA VAL A 152 -2.25 1.70 -18.57
C VAL A 152 -1.59 0.35 -18.39
N VAL A 153 -2.14 -0.68 -19.01
CA VAL A 153 -1.60 -2.05 -19.00
C VAL A 153 -1.19 -2.39 -20.41
N SER A 154 0.12 -2.56 -20.64
CA SER A 154 0.67 -2.98 -21.93
C SER A 154 1.99 -3.69 -21.72
N ASN A 155 2.22 -4.74 -22.51
CA ASN A 155 3.47 -5.48 -22.53
C ASN A 155 4.59 -4.75 -23.31
N SER A 156 4.27 -3.63 -23.97
CA SER A 156 5.20 -2.93 -24.88
C SER A 156 5.50 -1.48 -24.51
N ILE A 157 4.89 -0.95 -23.44
CA ILE A 157 4.98 0.49 -23.14
C ILE A 157 6.23 0.86 -22.32
N VAL A 158 6.78 -0.07 -21.54
CA VAL A 158 7.93 0.23 -20.65
C VAL A 158 9.06 -0.77 -20.93
N SER A 159 10.21 -0.24 -21.34
CA SER A 159 11.45 -1.03 -21.51
C SER A 159 12.04 -1.40 -20.15
N ASN A 160 12.71 -2.55 -20.06
CA ASN A 160 13.42 -2.96 -18.83
C ASN A 160 14.47 -1.95 -18.39
N GLU A 161 15.05 -1.19 -19.32
CA GLU A 161 16.05 -0.15 -19.06
C GLU A 161 15.56 0.92 -18.07
N VAL A 162 14.25 1.20 -18.07
CA VAL A 162 13.60 2.18 -17.19
C VAL A 162 13.75 1.81 -15.70
N PHE A 163 13.95 0.53 -15.39
CA PHE A 163 14.11 0.03 -14.03
C PHE A 163 15.58 -0.03 -13.57
N THR A 164 16.49 0.70 -14.24
CA THR A 164 17.90 0.80 -13.86
C THR A 164 18.20 2.10 -13.14
N THR A 165 19.19 2.07 -12.23
CA THR A 165 19.68 3.27 -11.53
C THR A 165 20.24 4.31 -12.48
N ASN A 166 20.95 3.88 -13.54
CA ASN A 166 21.47 4.77 -14.57
C ASN A 166 20.34 5.52 -15.29
N TRP A 167 19.31 4.80 -15.75
CA TRP A 167 18.19 5.43 -16.44
C TRP A 167 17.48 6.46 -15.53
N MET A 168 17.27 6.13 -14.24
CA MET A 168 16.68 7.09 -13.29
C MET A 168 17.51 8.37 -13.12
N LEU A 169 18.83 8.27 -13.08
CA LEU A 169 19.72 9.43 -12.91
C LEU A 169 19.82 10.28 -14.17
N GLU A 170 19.82 9.65 -15.35
CA GLU A 170 19.88 10.32 -16.65
C GLU A 170 18.56 10.99 -17.04
N ASN A 171 17.42 10.43 -16.59
CA ASN A 171 16.07 10.92 -16.91
C ASN A 171 15.38 11.60 -15.72
N LYS A 172 16.16 12.10 -14.74
CA LYS A 172 15.61 12.86 -13.61
C LYS A 172 14.94 14.14 -14.11
N PRO A 173 13.75 14.50 -13.57
CA PRO A 173 13.14 15.78 -13.91
C PRO A 173 14.10 16.92 -13.51
N PRO A 174 14.09 18.06 -14.24
CA PRO A 174 14.83 19.23 -13.81
C PRO A 174 14.40 19.60 -12.39
N LEU A 175 15.37 19.87 -11.53
CA LEU A 175 15.10 20.50 -10.24
C LEU A 175 14.65 21.93 -10.52
N ASP A 176 13.34 22.18 -10.47
CA ASP A 176 12.86 23.57 -10.41
C ASP A 176 13.09 24.08 -8.98
N LEU A 177 14.11 24.91 -8.82
CA LEU A 177 14.46 25.51 -7.53
C LEU A 177 13.64 26.79 -7.25
N ASN A 178 12.78 27.20 -8.19
CA ASN A 178 11.94 28.39 -8.06
C ASN A 178 10.47 27.97 -8.17
N PRO A 179 9.77 27.73 -7.04
CA PRO A 179 8.37 27.34 -7.08
C PRO A 179 7.55 28.42 -7.78
N THR A 180 6.69 28.02 -8.71
CA THR A 180 5.75 28.92 -9.38
C THR A 180 4.75 29.52 -8.40
N GLU A 181 4.13 30.66 -8.72
CA GLU A 181 3.12 31.29 -7.84
C GLU A 181 1.93 30.35 -7.52
N GLU A 182 1.57 29.46 -8.45
CA GLU A 182 0.53 28.43 -8.24
C GLU A 182 0.97 27.36 -7.23
N GLU A 183 2.22 26.89 -7.31
CA GLU A 183 2.77 25.91 -6.37
C GLU A 183 2.95 26.50 -4.97
N GLN A 184 3.26 27.80 -4.88
CA GLN A 184 3.30 28.53 -3.61
C GLN A 184 1.89 28.59 -3.00
N LEU A 185 0.87 28.94 -3.79
CA LEU A 185 -0.52 28.96 -3.34
C LEU A 185 -1.01 27.57 -2.88
N GLU A 186 -0.68 26.50 -3.62
CA GLU A 186 -1.05 25.13 -3.24
C GLU A 186 -0.36 24.70 -1.94
N SER A 187 0.91 25.08 -1.74
CA SER A 187 1.62 24.80 -0.48
C SER A 187 0.99 25.51 0.73
N GLU A 188 0.59 26.77 0.56
CA GLU A 188 -0.11 27.54 1.60
C GLU A 188 -1.51 26.95 1.91
N LEU A 189 -2.21 26.44 0.90
CA LEU A 189 -3.51 25.77 1.06
C LEU A 189 -3.37 24.41 1.78
N ILE A 190 -2.29 23.67 1.53
CA ILE A 190 -1.98 22.42 2.23
C ILE A 190 -1.66 22.69 3.71
N ASP A 191 -0.82 23.69 4.00
CA ASP A 191 -0.52 24.08 5.39
C ASP A 191 -1.76 24.63 6.13
N ALA A 192 -2.62 25.37 5.44
CA ALA A 192 -3.88 25.84 5.99
C ALA A 192 -4.85 24.68 6.29
N SER A 193 -4.91 23.67 5.42
CA SER A 193 -5.78 22.51 5.64
C SER A 193 -5.27 21.56 6.72
N ILE A 194 -3.95 21.45 6.92
CA ILE A 194 -3.35 20.76 8.08
C ILE A 194 -3.75 21.44 9.40
N ASN A 195 -3.80 22.78 9.45
CA ASN A 195 -4.24 23.53 10.63
C ASN A 195 -5.75 23.44 10.91
N VAL A 196 -6.59 23.25 9.88
CA VAL A 196 -8.06 23.13 10.07
C VAL A 196 -8.46 21.78 10.69
N PHE A 197 -7.64 20.72 10.53
CA PHE A 197 -7.91 19.43 11.17
C PHE A 197 -7.58 19.38 12.68
N ASP A 198 -6.96 20.42 13.26
CA ASP A 198 -6.68 20.51 14.70
C ASP A 198 -7.88 21.06 15.52
N GLU A 199 -8.92 21.59 14.85
CA GLU A 199 -10.12 22.09 15.53
C GLU A 199 -11.38 21.28 15.19
N SER A 200 -11.62 20.25 16.00
CA SER A 200 -12.93 19.65 16.30
C SER A 200 -13.66 18.86 15.20
N ILE A 201 -13.72 17.52 15.37
CA ILE A 201 -14.82 16.70 14.83
C ILE A 201 -15.51 15.97 15.98
N VAL A 202 -16.70 16.46 16.32
CA VAL A 202 -17.68 15.79 17.19
C VAL A 202 -18.40 14.72 16.38
N ILE A 203 -18.17 13.44 16.67
CA ILE A 203 -18.95 12.34 16.10
C ILE A 203 -20.26 12.17 16.89
N ARG A 204 -21.39 12.54 16.29
CA ARG A 204 -22.72 12.15 16.79
C ARG A 204 -23.01 10.72 16.34
N GLY A 205 -23.06 9.79 17.29
CA GLY A 205 -23.59 8.45 17.07
C GLY A 205 -25.10 8.49 16.89
N TYR A 206 -25.62 7.80 15.88
CA TYR A 206 -27.03 7.44 15.81
C TYR A 206 -27.19 6.02 16.37
N ARG A 207 -28.20 5.89 17.23
CA ARG A 207 -28.58 4.70 18.01
C ARG A 207 -28.99 3.52 17.13
#